data_AF-A0AAN6SSF8-F1
#
_entry.id   AF-A0AAN6SSF8-F1
#
_cell.length_a   1.000
_cell.length_b   1.000
_cell.length_c   1.000
_cell.angle_alpha   90.00
_cell.angle_beta   90.00
_cell.angle_gamma   90.00
#
_symmetry.space_group_name_H-M   'P 1'
#
loop_
_entity.id
_entity.type
_entity.pdbx_description
1 polymer ?
#
loop_
_entity_poly.entity_id
_entity_poly.type
_entity_poly.pdbx_seq_one_letter_code
_entity_poly.pdbx_strand_id
1 'polypeptide(L)'
;MESQYPGGGPTIAPTPTKATPQTSVLSQDDRPPISIRRVLPSAATWYDLFEAALLCVPDSQLLLAIALFSYFILVNGLCDMSHYHLQIGINLALLACTNFVLSFALVRNYWKSPSAAFIRVVCACLVLGGLGVIFDARRRRGYTAESSPSKNDSLILLNAGCFLDDGHDDDLRKLTATNGTGRIVGGLNEAVLSSHDAVFWIVLVGATSAILIFHVFRFIHRKVSGRHGSDDHDDNGHTAPAPKLFLAWAFMLFVALLVLTCITVASTARNREWVRRSGWMADDTEEESVKSFGQIAALVAMVTVMIAMFDKIVRRPR
;
A
#
# COMPACT_ATOMS: atom_id res chain seq x y z
N MET A 1 68.66 33.75 40.78
CA MET A 1 67.62 34.79 40.78
C MET A 1 66.29 34.09 40.78
N GLU A 2 65.84 33.75 41.98
CA GLU A 2 64.55 33.15 42.30
C GLU A 2 63.47 34.22 42.33
N SER A 3 62.27 33.90 41.84
CA SER A 3 61.04 34.63 42.14
C SER A 3 60.00 33.62 42.61
N GLN A 4 59.71 33.72 43.91
CA GLN A 4 58.65 33.03 44.64
C GLN A 4 57.28 33.63 44.28
N TYR A 5 56.26 32.79 44.14
CA TYR A 5 54.86 33.17 44.33
C TYR A 5 54.19 32.27 45.38
N PRO A 6 53.43 32.83 46.33
CA PRO A 6 52.92 32.11 47.50
C PRO A 6 51.55 31.47 47.27
N GLY A 7 51.30 30.41 48.04
CA GLY A 7 50.02 29.70 48.11
C GLY A 7 48.92 30.43 48.87
N GLY A 8 47.69 30.29 48.38
CA GLY A 8 46.45 30.67 49.06
C GLY A 8 45.71 29.43 49.56
N GLY A 9 45.35 29.44 50.84
CA GLY A 9 44.74 28.32 51.56
C GLY A 9 43.23 28.12 51.31
N PRO A 10 42.67 27.02 51.85
CA PRO A 10 41.27 26.62 51.63
C PRO A 10 40.29 27.32 52.58
N THR A 11 39.21 27.87 52.01
CA THR A 11 38.07 28.44 52.73
C THR A 11 37.12 27.34 53.18
N ILE A 12 36.99 27.16 54.50
CA ILE A 12 35.99 26.33 55.16
C ILE A 12 34.70 27.14 55.26
N ALA A 13 33.58 26.58 54.75
CA ALA A 13 32.24 27.15 54.92
C ALA A 13 31.38 26.26 55.84
N PRO A 14 30.50 26.87 56.66
CA PRO A 14 29.88 26.23 57.82
C PRO A 14 28.61 25.41 57.48
N THR A 15 28.50 24.23 58.09
CA THR A 15 27.22 23.61 58.52
C THR A 15 26.76 24.30 59.82
N PRO A 16 25.53 24.12 60.39
CA PRO A 16 24.31 23.44 59.95
C PRO A 16 22.99 24.22 60.26
N THR A 17 21.84 23.88 59.65
CA THR A 17 20.54 24.00 60.35
C THR A 17 19.52 22.95 59.90
N LYS A 18 19.08 22.17 60.87
CA LYS A 18 18.01 21.17 60.83
C LYS A 18 16.67 21.90 60.95
N ALA A 19 15.77 21.74 59.98
CA ALA A 19 14.39 22.23 60.08
C ALA A 19 13.38 21.07 59.93
N THR A 20 12.42 21.08 60.84
CA THR A 20 11.43 20.06 61.22
C THR A 20 10.37 19.81 60.12
N PRO A 21 9.76 18.61 60.05
CA PRO A 21 8.72 18.29 59.08
C PRO A 21 7.40 18.98 59.46
N GLN A 22 6.86 19.82 58.59
CA GLN A 22 5.46 20.25 58.68
C GLN A 22 4.58 19.24 57.94
N THR A 23 3.94 18.37 58.73
CA THR A 23 2.81 17.55 58.32
C THR A 23 1.60 18.46 58.16
N SER A 24 1.43 19.07 56.99
CA SER A 24 0.16 19.70 56.62
C SER A 24 -0.82 18.61 56.19
N VAL A 25 -1.77 18.32 57.08
CA VAL A 25 -2.99 17.59 56.80
C VAL A 25 -3.77 18.41 55.76
N LEU A 26 -3.55 18.12 54.47
CA LEU A 26 -4.30 18.75 53.40
C LEU A 26 -5.63 18.02 53.25
N SER A 27 -6.66 18.78 53.60
CA SER A 27 -8.09 18.60 53.41
C SER A 27 -8.49 17.53 52.40
N GLN A 28 -9.17 16.54 52.97
CA GLN A 28 -10.07 15.63 52.31
C GLN A 28 -11.25 16.41 51.72
N ASP A 29 -11.61 16.06 50.48
CA ASP A 29 -12.92 16.27 49.84
C ASP A 29 -13.26 17.65 49.24
N ASP A 30 -12.52 18.02 48.18
CA ASP A 30 -13.03 18.88 47.11
C ASP A 30 -12.75 18.20 45.77
N ARG A 31 -13.44 17.09 45.47
CA ARG A 31 -13.46 16.57 44.09
C ARG A 31 -14.43 17.44 43.31
N PRO A 32 -13.96 18.22 42.31
CA PRO A 32 -14.87 18.95 41.45
C PRO A 32 -15.86 17.95 40.81
N PRO A 33 -17.12 18.35 40.60
CA PRO A 33 -18.11 17.48 39.98
C PRO A 33 -17.50 16.91 38.71
N ILE A 34 -17.62 15.59 38.54
CA ILE A 34 -17.21 14.86 37.34
C ILE A 34 -17.95 15.52 36.19
N SER A 35 -17.33 16.54 35.60
CA SER A 35 -17.83 17.16 34.40
C SER A 35 -17.74 16.03 33.39
N ILE A 36 -18.91 15.54 32.98
CA ILE A 36 -19.07 14.68 31.82
C ILE A 36 -18.71 15.57 30.65
N ARG A 37 -17.39 15.80 30.49
CA ARG A 37 -16.79 16.46 29.36
C ARG A 37 -17.14 15.54 28.22
N ARG A 38 -18.16 15.91 27.43
CA ARG A 38 -18.51 15.23 26.19
C ARG A 38 -17.19 15.03 25.46
N VAL A 39 -16.72 13.80 25.45
CA VAL A 39 -15.53 13.36 24.73
C VAL A 39 -15.94 13.34 23.27
N LEU A 40 -16.14 14.53 22.71
CA LEU A 40 -16.13 14.69 21.27
C LEU A 40 -14.70 14.31 20.87
N PRO A 41 -14.51 13.23 20.10
CA PRO A 41 -13.19 12.88 19.63
C PRO A 41 -12.64 14.10 18.89
N SER A 42 -11.59 14.69 19.48
CA SER A 42 -10.83 15.77 18.88
C SER A 42 -10.49 15.39 17.44
N ALA A 43 -10.47 16.35 16.51
CA ALA A 43 -10.05 16.14 15.13
C ALA A 43 -8.71 15.38 15.02
N ALA A 44 -7.84 15.49 16.04
CA ALA A 44 -6.64 14.68 16.18
C ALA A 44 -6.94 13.18 16.19
N THR A 45 -7.88 12.70 17.00
CA THR A 45 -8.24 11.28 17.11
C THR A 45 -8.70 10.69 15.78
N TRP A 46 -9.48 11.45 15.00
CA TRP A 46 -9.91 11.02 13.67
C TRP A 46 -8.73 10.94 12.69
N TYR A 47 -7.85 11.94 12.69
CA TYR A 47 -6.64 11.90 11.87
C TYR A 47 -5.77 10.68 12.17
N ASP A 48 -5.56 10.37 13.46
CA ASP A 48 -4.78 9.21 13.89
C ASP A 48 -5.42 7.88 13.47
N LEU A 49 -6.75 7.82 13.47
CA LEU A 49 -7.52 6.67 13.00
C LEU A 49 -7.37 6.49 11.48
N PHE A 50 -7.52 7.55 10.71
CA PHE A 50 -7.30 7.54 9.26
C PHE A 50 -5.86 7.19 8.90
N GLU A 51 -4.88 7.73 9.62
CA GLU A 51 -3.47 7.39 9.44
C GLU A 51 -3.21 5.90 9.73
N ALA A 52 -3.84 5.34 10.77
CA ALA A 52 -3.75 3.91 11.06
C ALA A 52 -4.40 3.06 9.96
N ALA A 53 -5.60 3.43 9.49
CA ALA A 53 -6.28 2.74 8.39
C ALA A 53 -5.45 2.75 7.10
N LEU A 54 -4.92 3.93 6.74
CA LEU A 54 -4.06 4.11 5.57
C LEU A 54 -2.78 3.27 5.65
N LEU A 55 -2.29 2.91 6.83
CA LEU A 55 -1.15 2.00 6.95
C LEU A 55 -1.58 0.52 6.91
N CYS A 56 -2.68 0.16 7.58
CA CYS A 56 -3.05 -1.25 7.74
C CYS A 56 -3.71 -1.86 6.48
N VAL A 57 -4.50 -1.09 5.74
CA VAL A 57 -5.16 -1.54 4.50
C VAL A 57 -4.17 -1.95 3.41
N PRO A 58 -3.18 -1.13 3.02
CA PRO A 58 -2.20 -1.54 2.01
C PRO A 58 -1.33 -2.69 2.52
N ASP A 59 -1.04 -2.80 3.83
CA ASP A 59 -0.27 -3.91 4.38
C ASP A 59 -0.98 -5.25 4.14
N SER A 60 -2.28 -5.32 4.43
CA SER A 60 -3.06 -6.55 4.19
C SER A 60 -3.20 -6.89 2.71
N GLN A 61 -3.39 -5.87 1.86
CA GLN A 61 -3.49 -6.06 0.42
C GLN A 61 -2.17 -6.49 -0.23
N LEU A 62 -1.04 -5.94 0.22
CA LEU A 62 0.28 -6.37 -0.24
C LEU A 62 0.58 -7.81 0.15
N LEU A 63 0.27 -8.21 1.39
CA LEU A 63 0.44 -9.59 1.82
C LEU A 63 -0.45 -10.55 1.04
N LEU A 64 -1.69 -10.17 0.75
CA LEU A 64 -2.59 -10.95 -0.08
C LEU A 64 -2.06 -11.09 -1.52
N ALA A 65 -1.56 -10.01 -2.12
CA ALA A 65 -0.95 -10.04 -3.44
C ALA A 65 0.32 -10.91 -3.48
N ILE A 66 1.16 -10.85 -2.45
CA ILE A 66 2.34 -11.73 -2.31
C ILE A 66 1.91 -13.18 -2.19
N ALA A 67 0.90 -13.50 -1.39
CA ALA A 67 0.39 -14.86 -1.24
C ALA A 67 -0.14 -15.39 -2.59
N LEU A 68 -0.88 -14.56 -3.32
CA LEU A 68 -1.38 -14.87 -4.66
C LEU A 68 -0.24 -15.17 -5.65
N PHE A 69 0.79 -14.31 -5.71
CA PHE A 69 1.95 -14.56 -6.57
C PHE A 69 2.77 -15.77 -6.14
N SER A 70 2.91 -15.99 -4.83
CA SER A 70 3.59 -17.17 -4.30
C SER A 70 2.87 -18.45 -4.73
N TYR A 71 1.54 -18.45 -4.71
CA TYR A 71 0.73 -19.55 -5.23
C TYR A 71 0.98 -19.78 -6.73
N PHE A 72 1.01 -18.72 -7.54
CA PHE A 72 1.28 -18.83 -8.98
C PHE A 72 2.66 -19.41 -9.29
N ILE A 73 3.69 -18.94 -8.59
CA ILE A 73 5.07 -19.31 -8.86
C ILE A 73 5.43 -20.68 -8.26
N LEU A 74 5.02 -20.95 -7.02
CA LEU A 74 5.52 -22.10 -6.27
C LEU A 74 4.68 -23.37 -6.44
N VAL A 75 3.39 -23.23 -6.74
CA VAL A 75 2.43 -24.36 -6.72
C VAL A 75 2.03 -24.77 -8.15
N ASN A 76 2.73 -24.28 -9.18
CA ASN A 76 2.30 -24.41 -10.58
C ASN A 76 0.85 -23.93 -10.80
N GLY A 77 0.39 -22.96 -9.99
CA GLY A 77 -1.00 -22.50 -10.00
C GLY A 77 -1.45 -21.94 -11.35
N LEU A 78 -0.51 -21.64 -12.26
CA LEU A 78 -0.79 -21.27 -13.65
C LEU A 78 -1.56 -22.36 -14.41
N CYS A 79 -1.33 -23.64 -14.11
CA CYS A 79 -2.01 -24.76 -14.77
C CYS A 79 -3.41 -25.04 -14.21
N ASP A 80 -3.69 -24.62 -12.98
CA ASP A 80 -4.98 -24.88 -12.32
C ASP A 80 -5.90 -23.65 -12.29
N MET A 81 -5.35 -22.46 -12.55
CA MET A 81 -6.09 -21.21 -12.52
C MET A 81 -6.47 -20.78 -13.93
N SER A 82 -7.73 -20.42 -14.14
CA SER A 82 -8.17 -19.83 -15.41
C SER A 82 -7.60 -18.42 -15.64
N HIS A 83 -7.51 -18.01 -16.89
CA HIS A 83 -7.05 -16.68 -17.27
C HIS A 83 -7.90 -15.56 -16.64
N TYR A 84 -9.21 -15.78 -16.50
CA TYR A 84 -10.12 -14.91 -15.77
C TYR A 84 -9.66 -14.65 -14.32
N HIS A 85 -9.33 -15.72 -13.59
CA HIS A 85 -8.89 -15.61 -12.21
C HIS A 85 -7.51 -14.93 -12.11
N LEU A 86 -6.60 -15.23 -13.05
CA LEU A 86 -5.31 -14.52 -13.14
C LEU A 86 -5.53 -13.02 -13.34
N GLN A 87 -6.45 -12.62 -14.22
CA GLN A 87 -6.77 -11.22 -14.49
C GLN A 87 -7.33 -10.51 -13.24
N ILE A 88 -8.20 -11.16 -12.47
CA ILE A 88 -8.67 -10.65 -11.18
C ILE A 88 -7.50 -10.48 -10.20
N GLY A 89 -6.61 -11.46 -10.14
CA GLY A 89 -5.41 -11.43 -9.31
C GLY A 89 -4.48 -10.25 -9.64
N ILE A 90 -4.23 -10.02 -10.93
CA ILE A 90 -3.45 -8.86 -11.43
C ILE A 90 -4.12 -7.55 -11.01
N ASN A 91 -5.42 -7.42 -11.22
CA ASN A 91 -6.18 -6.22 -10.84
C ASN A 91 -6.12 -5.96 -9.34
N LEU A 92 -6.25 -7.00 -8.51
CA LEU A 92 -6.13 -6.90 -7.06
C LEU A 92 -4.72 -6.46 -6.63
N ALA A 93 -3.68 -6.99 -7.27
CA ALA A 93 -2.30 -6.59 -7.01
C ALA A 93 -2.01 -5.13 -7.45
N LEU A 94 -2.57 -4.67 -8.57
CA LEU A 94 -2.48 -3.27 -9.01
C LEU A 94 -3.16 -2.32 -8.01
N LEU A 95 -4.32 -2.71 -7.48
CA LEU A 95 -5.02 -1.97 -6.42
C LEU A 95 -4.21 -1.93 -5.11
N ALA A 96 -3.58 -3.05 -4.72
CA ALA A 96 -2.70 -3.12 -3.57
C ALA A 96 -1.52 -2.13 -3.70
N CYS A 97 -0.84 -2.14 -4.86
CA CYS A 97 0.24 -1.21 -5.17
C CYS A 97 -0.24 0.25 -5.18
N THR A 98 -1.43 0.51 -5.71
CA THR A 98 -2.03 1.85 -5.72
C THR A 98 -2.25 2.37 -4.31
N ASN A 99 -2.86 1.56 -3.44
CA ASN A 99 -3.09 1.93 -2.04
C ASN A 99 -1.77 2.10 -1.30
N PHE A 100 -0.75 1.29 -1.58
CA PHE A 100 0.59 1.49 -1.06
C PHE A 100 1.16 2.86 -1.47
N VAL A 101 1.10 3.22 -2.77
CA VAL A 101 1.61 4.50 -3.28
C VAL A 101 0.89 5.68 -2.63
N LEU A 102 -0.44 5.60 -2.52
CA LEU A 102 -1.26 6.62 -1.85
C LEU A 102 -0.87 6.78 -0.38
N SER A 103 -0.77 5.69 0.36
CA SER A 103 -0.37 5.73 1.76
C SER A 103 1.06 6.21 1.95
N PHE A 104 1.98 5.82 1.07
CA PHE A 104 3.37 6.26 1.11
C PHE A 104 3.50 7.77 0.84
N ALA A 105 2.67 8.32 -0.06
CA ALA A 105 2.64 9.74 -0.38
C ALA A 105 1.93 10.60 0.68
N LEU A 106 0.80 10.12 1.22
CA LEU A 106 -0.09 10.94 2.08
C LEU A 106 0.25 10.85 3.57
N VAL A 107 0.79 9.73 4.05
CA VAL A 107 1.05 9.53 5.49
C VAL A 107 2.31 10.29 5.89
N ARG A 108 2.13 11.42 6.58
CA ARG A 108 3.22 12.31 7.02
C ARG A 108 4.29 11.59 7.84
N ASN A 109 3.87 10.67 8.72
CA ASN A 109 4.77 9.95 9.62
C ASN A 109 5.00 8.50 9.17
N TYR A 110 5.02 8.24 7.87
CA TYR A 110 5.23 6.88 7.33
C TYR A 110 6.50 6.22 7.89
N TRP A 111 7.56 7.02 8.02
CA TRP A 111 8.87 6.60 8.54
C TRP A 111 8.99 6.64 10.07
N LYS A 112 7.89 6.80 10.82
CA LYS A 112 7.92 6.75 12.30
C LYS A 112 8.47 5.42 12.83
N SER A 113 8.19 4.33 12.12
CA SER A 113 8.82 3.03 12.33
C SER A 113 9.61 2.66 11.07
N PRO A 114 10.93 2.91 11.02
CA PRO A 114 11.72 2.76 9.79
C PRO A 114 11.81 1.30 9.34
N SER A 115 11.84 0.33 10.26
CA SER A 115 11.83 -1.09 9.92
C SER A 115 10.53 -1.50 9.22
N ALA A 116 9.39 -1.09 9.76
CA ALA A 116 8.09 -1.37 9.15
C ALA A 116 7.94 -0.68 7.79
N ALA A 117 8.36 0.59 7.67
CA ALA A 117 8.37 1.30 6.39
C ALA A 117 9.24 0.60 5.34
N PHE A 118 10.44 0.15 5.72
CA PHE A 118 11.32 -0.59 4.83
C PHE A 118 10.71 -1.91 4.35
N ILE A 119 10.14 -2.71 5.27
CA ILE A 119 9.45 -3.96 4.91
C ILE A 119 8.33 -3.69 3.91
N ARG A 120 7.51 -2.66 4.12
CA ARG A 120 6.43 -2.28 3.18
C ARG A 120 6.95 -1.95 1.79
N VAL A 121 8.02 -1.16 1.71
CA VAL A 121 8.65 -0.83 0.43
C VAL A 121 9.16 -2.08 -0.27
N VAL A 122 9.83 -2.98 0.47
CA VAL A 122 10.30 -4.26 -0.09
C VAL A 122 9.12 -5.11 -0.59
N CYS A 123 8.07 -5.27 0.21
CA CYS A 123 6.86 -5.99 -0.19
C CYS A 123 6.22 -5.38 -1.45
N ALA A 124 6.08 -4.05 -1.52
CA ALA A 124 5.55 -3.37 -2.69
C ALA A 124 6.44 -3.57 -3.93
N CYS A 125 7.77 -3.51 -3.77
CA CYS A 125 8.71 -3.80 -4.85
C CYS A 125 8.60 -5.25 -5.34
N LEU A 126 8.41 -6.23 -4.45
CA LEU A 126 8.19 -7.63 -4.83
C LEU A 126 6.89 -7.80 -5.62
N VAL A 127 5.79 -7.18 -5.20
CA VAL A 127 4.49 -7.22 -5.91
C VAL A 127 4.61 -6.54 -7.28
N LEU A 128 5.22 -5.35 -7.37
CA LEU A 128 5.46 -4.65 -8.63
C LEU A 128 6.37 -5.43 -9.58
N GLY A 129 7.40 -6.09 -9.04
CA GLY A 129 8.30 -6.96 -9.79
C GLY A 129 7.58 -8.19 -10.32
N GLY A 130 6.77 -8.86 -9.50
CA GLY A 130 5.93 -10.00 -9.91
C GLY A 130 4.96 -9.64 -11.03
N LEU A 131 4.28 -8.48 -10.92
CA LEU A 131 3.46 -7.93 -12.01
C LEU A 131 4.29 -7.70 -13.28
N GLY A 132 5.49 -7.13 -13.15
CA GLY A 132 6.40 -6.91 -14.27
C GLY A 132 6.78 -8.21 -14.99
N VAL A 133 7.05 -9.29 -14.25
CA VAL A 133 7.33 -10.62 -14.83
C VAL A 133 6.12 -11.14 -15.62
N ILE A 134 4.91 -11.00 -15.08
CA ILE A 134 3.68 -11.44 -15.77
C ILE A 134 3.46 -10.62 -17.04
N PHE A 135 3.58 -9.29 -16.99
CA PHE A 135 3.41 -8.45 -18.17
C PHE A 135 4.49 -8.69 -19.21
N ASP A 136 5.74 -8.95 -18.81
CA ASP A 136 6.81 -9.31 -19.74
C ASP A 136 6.55 -10.67 -20.40
N ALA A 137 6.09 -11.67 -19.64
CA ALA A 137 5.69 -12.97 -20.19
C ALA A 137 4.56 -12.81 -21.22
N ARG A 138 3.50 -12.06 -20.88
CA ARG A 138 2.42 -11.74 -21.84
C ARG A 138 2.96 -10.99 -23.07
N ARG A 139 3.88 -10.04 -22.88
CA ARG A 139 4.46 -9.25 -23.97
C ARG A 139 5.24 -10.11 -24.96
N ARG A 140 6.06 -11.05 -24.46
CA ARG A 140 6.87 -11.95 -25.30
C ARG A 140 6.01 -12.84 -26.20
N ARG A 141 4.85 -13.26 -25.70
CA ARG A 141 3.84 -14.02 -26.46
C ARG A 141 3.18 -13.18 -27.54
N GLY A 142 2.91 -11.91 -27.23
CA GLY A 142 2.25 -11.00 -28.16
C GLY A 142 0.76 -11.30 -28.32
N TYR A 143 0.15 -12.11 -27.45
CA TYR A 143 -1.29 -12.33 -27.40
C TYR A 143 -1.78 -12.56 -25.98
N THR A 144 -3.04 -12.18 -25.73
CA THR A 144 -3.79 -12.45 -24.50
C THR A 144 -5.25 -12.69 -24.84
N ALA A 145 -5.98 -13.41 -23.98
CA ALA A 145 -7.42 -13.46 -24.09
C ALA A 145 -8.00 -12.04 -23.97
N GLU A 146 -9.10 -11.78 -24.69
CA GLU A 146 -9.74 -10.48 -24.69
C GLU A 146 -10.24 -10.14 -23.28
N SER A 147 -9.93 -8.93 -22.79
CA SER A 147 -10.36 -8.48 -21.45
C SER A 147 -11.86 -8.22 -21.32
N SER A 148 -12.59 -8.22 -22.45
CA SER A 148 -14.03 -7.99 -22.53
C SER A 148 -14.64 -9.02 -23.48
N PRO A 149 -14.70 -10.30 -23.08
CA PRO A 149 -15.08 -11.41 -23.95
C PRO A 149 -16.47 -11.22 -24.56
N SER A 150 -16.63 -11.65 -25.82
CA SER A 150 -17.96 -11.79 -26.43
C SER A 150 -18.75 -12.91 -25.73
N LYS A 151 -20.07 -13.02 -25.94
CA LYS A 151 -20.91 -14.04 -25.28
C LYS A 151 -20.45 -15.48 -25.52
N ASN A 152 -19.75 -15.72 -26.62
CA ASN A 152 -19.27 -17.05 -27.03
C ASN A 152 -17.76 -17.20 -26.85
N ASP A 153 -17.08 -16.31 -26.13
CA ASP A 153 -15.63 -16.40 -25.93
C ASP A 153 -15.33 -17.24 -24.69
N SER A 154 -14.68 -18.39 -24.87
CA SER A 154 -14.26 -19.29 -23.79
C SER A 154 -12.77 -19.23 -23.49
N LEU A 155 -11.98 -18.43 -24.25
CA LEU A 155 -10.53 -18.28 -24.04
C LEU A 155 -10.22 -17.74 -22.63
N ILE A 156 -11.08 -16.89 -22.08
CA ILE A 156 -10.88 -16.35 -20.74
C ILE A 156 -10.98 -17.44 -19.65
N LEU A 157 -11.61 -18.57 -19.94
CA LEU A 157 -11.78 -19.70 -19.01
C LEU A 157 -10.67 -20.74 -19.14
N LEU A 158 -9.86 -20.69 -20.20
CA LEU A 158 -8.69 -21.55 -20.33
C LEU A 158 -7.68 -21.26 -19.22
N ASN A 159 -6.88 -22.27 -18.89
CA ASN A 159 -5.83 -22.15 -17.89
C ASN A 159 -4.84 -21.06 -18.25
N ALA A 160 -4.45 -20.24 -17.27
CA ALA A 160 -3.55 -19.12 -17.42
C ALA A 160 -2.17 -19.54 -17.96
N GLY A 161 -1.74 -20.76 -17.64
CA GLY A 161 -0.52 -21.37 -18.14
C GLY A 161 -0.49 -21.44 -19.67
N CYS A 162 -1.63 -21.66 -20.34
CA CYS A 162 -1.71 -21.66 -21.81
C CYS A 162 -1.32 -20.32 -22.45
N PHE A 163 -1.37 -19.22 -21.69
CA PHE A 163 -1.02 -17.88 -22.15
C PHE A 163 0.36 -17.40 -21.66
N LEU A 164 1.02 -18.17 -20.79
CA LEU A 164 2.27 -17.77 -20.14
C LEU A 164 3.42 -18.75 -20.44
N ASP A 165 3.15 -20.03 -20.63
CA ASP A 165 4.15 -21.08 -20.89
C ASP A 165 4.57 -21.14 -22.37
N ASP A 166 5.85 -21.43 -22.64
CA ASP A 166 6.45 -21.46 -23.99
C ASP A 166 6.01 -22.70 -24.79
N GLY A 167 5.62 -23.79 -24.12
CA GLY A 167 5.40 -25.08 -24.76
C GLY A 167 4.11 -25.21 -25.57
N HIS A 168 3.14 -24.29 -25.44
CA HIS A 168 1.76 -24.48 -25.91
C HIS A 168 1.31 -23.47 -26.99
N ASP A 169 2.22 -22.61 -27.45
CA ASP A 169 1.92 -21.51 -28.39
C ASP A 169 1.36 -22.00 -29.73
N ASP A 170 1.96 -23.04 -30.29
CA ASP A 170 1.54 -23.60 -31.59
C ASP A 170 0.15 -24.23 -31.53
N ASP A 171 -0.21 -24.84 -30.40
CA ASP A 171 -1.50 -25.50 -30.24
C ASP A 171 -2.62 -24.48 -30.00
N LEU A 172 -2.35 -23.42 -29.23
CA LEU A 172 -3.30 -22.32 -29.07
C LEU A 172 -3.54 -21.61 -30.41
N ARG A 173 -2.48 -21.35 -31.18
CA ARG A 173 -2.59 -20.75 -32.51
C ARG A 173 -3.37 -21.62 -33.48
N LYS A 174 -3.14 -22.94 -33.48
CA LYS A 174 -3.92 -23.87 -34.32
C LYS A 174 -5.40 -23.86 -33.94
N LEU A 175 -5.73 -23.84 -32.64
CA LEU A 175 -7.11 -23.78 -32.16
C LEU A 175 -7.85 -22.51 -32.65
N THR A 176 -7.18 -21.36 -32.63
CA THR A 176 -7.76 -20.09 -33.09
C THR A 176 -7.77 -19.95 -34.62
N ALA A 177 -6.75 -20.47 -35.32
CA ALA A 177 -6.60 -20.37 -36.77
C ALA A 177 -7.49 -21.34 -37.57
N THR A 178 -8.01 -22.40 -36.93
CA THR A 178 -8.93 -23.32 -37.61
C THR A 178 -10.23 -22.57 -37.92
N ASN A 179 -10.54 -22.38 -39.21
CA ASN A 179 -11.46 -21.40 -39.84
C ASN A 179 -12.97 -21.46 -39.46
N GLY A 180 -13.30 -21.73 -38.20
CA GLY A 180 -14.65 -21.72 -37.67
C GLY A 180 -14.71 -21.81 -36.14
N THR A 181 -13.68 -22.35 -35.50
CA THR A 181 -13.58 -22.44 -34.03
C THR A 181 -13.17 -21.12 -33.40
N GLY A 182 -12.40 -20.25 -34.07
CA GLY A 182 -12.08 -18.92 -33.54
C GLY A 182 -13.33 -18.08 -33.21
N ARG A 183 -14.44 -18.29 -33.92
CA ARG A 183 -15.73 -17.61 -33.65
C ARG A 183 -16.50 -18.20 -32.46
N ILE A 184 -16.12 -19.39 -31.99
CA ILE A 184 -16.75 -20.15 -30.91
C ILE A 184 -15.88 -20.16 -29.64
N VAL A 185 -14.57 -19.96 -29.79
CA VAL A 185 -13.61 -20.02 -28.68
C VAL A 185 -13.18 -18.62 -28.26
N GLY A 186 -13.18 -17.62 -29.15
CA GLY A 186 -12.84 -16.23 -28.83
C GLY A 186 -11.69 -15.68 -29.67
N GLY A 187 -11.45 -14.36 -29.53
CA GLY A 187 -10.36 -13.65 -30.22
C GLY A 187 -9.10 -13.55 -29.36
N LEU A 188 -7.94 -13.80 -29.97
CA LEU A 188 -6.65 -13.41 -29.37
C LEU A 188 -6.42 -11.91 -29.66
N ASN A 189 -6.10 -11.15 -28.62
CA ASN A 189 -5.77 -9.74 -28.78
C ASN A 189 -4.25 -9.56 -28.86
N GLU A 190 -3.76 -9.03 -29.98
CA GLU A 190 -2.31 -8.86 -30.24
C GLU A 190 -1.69 -7.67 -29.48
N ALA A 191 -2.50 -6.79 -28.92
CA ALA A 191 -2.02 -5.53 -28.32
C ALA A 191 -1.77 -5.63 -26.81
N VAL A 192 -0.90 -6.55 -26.38
CA VAL A 192 -0.60 -6.77 -24.94
C VAL A 192 -0.09 -5.50 -24.25
N LEU A 193 0.79 -4.74 -24.89
CA LEU A 193 1.33 -3.48 -24.33
C LEU A 193 0.27 -2.36 -24.25
N SER A 194 -0.79 -2.45 -25.07
CA SER A 194 -1.92 -1.52 -25.05
C SER A 194 -3.00 -1.94 -24.06
N SER A 195 -2.80 -3.04 -23.32
CA SER A 195 -3.71 -3.37 -22.23
C SER A 195 -3.67 -2.26 -21.19
N HIS A 196 -4.85 -1.84 -20.73
CA HIS A 196 -5.01 -0.82 -19.70
C HIS A 196 -4.23 -1.17 -18.43
N ASP A 197 -4.10 -2.46 -18.12
CA ASP A 197 -3.36 -2.95 -16.95
C ASP A 197 -1.85 -2.74 -17.07
N ALA A 198 -1.28 -2.96 -18.26
CA ALA A 198 0.15 -2.71 -18.50
C ALA A 198 0.47 -1.22 -18.39
N VAL A 199 -0.39 -0.35 -18.95
CA VAL A 199 -0.26 1.10 -18.81
C VAL A 199 -0.37 1.51 -17.34
N PHE A 200 -1.35 0.97 -16.61
CA PHE A 200 -1.51 1.22 -15.18
C PHE A 200 -0.25 0.80 -14.40
N TRP A 201 0.29 -0.39 -14.68
CA TRP A 201 1.54 -0.85 -14.06
C TRP A 201 2.72 0.09 -14.33
N ILE A 202 2.91 0.56 -15.57
CA ILE A 202 3.98 1.52 -15.92
C ILE A 202 3.81 2.82 -15.12
N VAL A 203 2.59 3.35 -15.04
CA VAL A 203 2.28 4.55 -14.26
C VAL A 203 2.57 4.34 -12.78
N LEU A 204 2.21 3.19 -12.22
CA LEU A 204 2.49 2.82 -10.83
C LEU A 204 3.99 2.72 -10.54
N VAL A 205 4.77 2.08 -11.42
CA VAL A 205 6.23 1.98 -11.29
C VAL A 205 6.86 3.38 -11.33
N GLY A 206 6.45 4.23 -12.28
CA GLY A 206 6.92 5.61 -12.39
C GLY A 206 6.59 6.43 -11.14
N ALA A 207 5.35 6.37 -10.66
CA ALA A 207 4.90 7.07 -9.47
C ALA A 207 5.64 6.62 -8.21
N THR A 208 5.76 5.30 -8.01
CA THR A 208 6.48 4.71 -6.88
C THR A 208 7.94 5.16 -6.87
N SER A 209 8.60 5.10 -8.03
CA SER A 209 10.00 5.51 -8.19
C SER A 209 10.19 7.00 -7.88
N ALA A 210 9.32 7.87 -8.41
CA ALA A 210 9.39 9.31 -8.17
C ALA A 210 9.23 9.65 -6.68
N ILE A 211 8.26 9.04 -6.00
CA ILE A 211 8.04 9.25 -4.55
C ILE A 211 9.24 8.73 -3.76
N LEU A 212 9.76 7.55 -4.09
CA LEU A 212 10.92 6.98 -3.41
C LEU A 212 12.17 7.87 -3.56
N ILE A 213 12.44 8.36 -4.76
CA ILE A 213 13.53 9.32 -5.02
C ILE A 213 13.33 10.60 -4.20
N PHE A 214 12.11 11.14 -4.16
CA PHE A 214 11.80 12.33 -3.36
C PHE A 214 12.07 12.10 -1.86
N HIS A 215 11.67 10.95 -1.31
CA HIS A 215 11.94 10.61 0.09
C HIS A 215 13.43 10.44 0.38
N VAL A 216 14.18 9.78 -0.51
CA VAL A 216 15.63 9.63 -0.40
C VAL A 216 16.32 11.00 -0.44
N PHE A 217 15.96 11.86 -1.40
CA PHE A 217 16.50 13.20 -1.52
C PHE A 217 16.23 14.04 -0.26
N ARG A 218 14.99 14.02 0.25
CA ARG A 218 14.60 14.71 1.49
C ARG A 218 15.37 14.18 2.70
N PHE A 219 15.62 12.88 2.77
CA PHE A 219 16.40 12.25 3.84
C PHE A 219 17.87 12.69 3.80
N ILE A 220 18.50 12.67 2.61
CA ILE A 220 19.88 13.13 2.41
C ILE A 220 20.00 14.63 2.75
N HIS A 221 19.10 15.46 2.24
CA HIS A 221 19.13 16.91 2.46
C HIS A 221 19.02 17.27 3.95
N ARG A 222 18.14 16.60 4.71
CA ARG A 222 18.02 16.78 6.17
C ARG A 222 19.32 16.44 6.90
N LYS A 223 20.01 15.36 6.50
CA LYS A 223 21.27 14.94 7.12
C LYS A 223 22.41 15.91 6.81
N VAL A 224 22.45 16.46 5.60
CA VAL A 224 23.47 17.45 5.19
C VAL A 224 23.24 18.79 5.87
N SER A 225 22.00 19.29 5.86
CA SER A 225 21.64 20.58 6.44
C SER A 225 21.74 20.58 7.98
N GLY A 226 21.41 19.47 8.65
CA GLY A 226 21.53 19.35 10.11
C GLY A 226 22.97 19.34 10.65
N ARG A 227 23.99 19.30 9.78
CA ARG A 227 25.40 19.47 10.18
C ARG A 227 25.89 20.91 10.13
N HIS A 228 25.19 21.80 9.41
CA HIS A 228 25.42 23.23 9.49
C HIS A 228 24.54 23.78 10.61
N GLY A 229 24.99 23.61 11.86
CA GLY A 229 24.48 24.41 12.96
C GLY A 229 24.84 25.86 12.68
N SER A 230 23.89 26.63 12.16
CA SER A 230 24.05 28.06 11.95
C SER A 230 22.93 28.79 12.69
N ASP A 231 23.38 29.66 13.57
CA ASP A 231 22.69 30.54 14.51
C ASP A 231 21.85 31.65 13.84
N ASP A 232 21.13 31.36 12.74
CA ASP A 232 20.39 32.42 12.05
C ASP A 232 18.96 32.57 12.58
N HIS A 233 18.90 33.46 13.56
CA HIS A 233 17.83 34.42 13.85
C HIS A 233 17.13 34.91 12.57
N ASP A 234 15.79 35.00 12.66
CA ASP A 234 14.92 35.89 11.89
C ASP A 234 15.32 36.15 10.43
N ASP A 235 14.73 35.39 9.49
CA ASP A 235 14.34 36.06 8.25
C ASP A 235 12.97 35.63 7.74
N ASN A 236 12.20 36.66 7.42
CA ASN A 236 10.78 36.63 7.22
C ASN A 236 10.42 36.03 5.85
N GLY A 237 9.50 35.06 5.87
CA GLY A 237 8.33 35.11 4.98
C GLY A 237 8.45 34.55 3.56
N HIS A 238 9.61 34.08 3.10
CA HIS A 238 9.71 33.38 1.82
C HIS A 238 9.85 31.87 2.01
N THR A 239 8.81 31.24 2.56
CA THR A 239 8.64 29.79 2.48
C THR A 239 8.75 29.38 1.01
N ALA A 240 9.84 28.71 0.65
CA ALA A 240 10.14 28.26 -0.70
C ALA A 240 8.89 27.63 -1.36
N PRO A 241 8.63 27.83 -2.66
CA PRO A 241 7.44 27.34 -3.36
C PRO A 241 7.34 25.79 -3.46
N ALA A 242 8.36 25.08 -3.01
CA ALA A 242 8.46 23.62 -3.04
C ALA A 242 7.28 22.82 -2.44
N PRO A 243 6.64 23.21 -1.31
CA PRO A 243 5.54 22.44 -0.75
C PRO A 243 4.24 22.61 -1.54
N LYS A 244 4.03 23.76 -2.20
CA LYS A 244 2.85 23.98 -3.06
C LYS A 244 2.95 23.15 -4.34
N LEU A 245 4.14 23.10 -4.94
CA LEU A 245 4.39 22.27 -6.12
C LEU A 245 4.23 20.78 -5.80
N PHE A 246 4.79 20.31 -4.67
CA PHE A 246 4.63 18.91 -4.24
C PHE A 246 3.16 18.56 -4.00
N LEU A 247 2.39 19.44 -3.35
CA LEU A 247 0.97 19.19 -3.09
C LEU A 247 0.16 19.08 -4.40
N ALA A 248 0.45 19.93 -5.39
CA ALA A 248 -0.17 19.86 -6.71
C ALA A 248 0.16 18.53 -7.42
N TRP A 249 1.43 18.11 -7.39
CA TRP A 249 1.86 16.83 -7.94
C TRP A 249 1.21 15.63 -7.24
N ALA A 250 1.15 15.64 -5.91
CA ALA A 250 0.51 14.60 -5.12
C ALA A 250 -0.99 14.52 -5.43
N PHE A 251 -1.66 15.66 -5.60
CA PHE A 251 -3.07 15.72 -5.98
C PHE A 251 -3.31 15.16 -7.38
N MET A 252 -2.51 15.56 -8.37
CA MET A 252 -2.61 15.02 -9.74
C MET A 252 -2.39 13.50 -9.77
N LEU A 253 -1.40 13.02 -9.01
CA LEU A 253 -1.14 11.59 -8.87
C LEU A 253 -2.33 10.88 -8.21
N PHE A 254 -2.90 11.45 -7.15
CA PHE A 254 -4.09 10.91 -6.48
C PHE A 254 -5.27 10.78 -7.47
N VAL A 255 -5.55 11.81 -8.26
CA VAL A 255 -6.62 11.78 -9.28
C VAL A 255 -6.35 10.71 -10.33
N ALA A 256 -5.11 10.63 -10.84
CA ALA A 256 -4.74 9.60 -11.83
C ALA A 256 -4.93 8.18 -11.29
N LEU A 257 -4.47 7.92 -10.05
CA LEU A 257 -4.62 6.63 -9.39
C LEU A 257 -6.09 6.30 -9.08
N LEU A 258 -6.90 7.30 -8.75
CA LEU A 258 -8.34 7.13 -8.54
C LEU A 258 -9.06 6.74 -9.84
N VAL A 259 -8.76 7.42 -10.95
CA VAL A 259 -9.33 7.08 -12.27
C VAL A 259 -8.96 5.66 -12.67
N LEU A 260 -7.68 5.29 -12.54
CA LEU A 260 -7.21 3.94 -12.86
C LEU A 260 -7.88 2.88 -11.97
N THR A 261 -8.04 3.17 -10.67
CA THR A 261 -8.79 2.32 -9.73
C THR A 261 -10.23 2.11 -10.18
N CYS A 262 -10.94 3.18 -10.55
CA CYS A 262 -12.31 3.09 -11.05
C CYS A 262 -12.39 2.24 -12.33
N ILE A 263 -11.45 2.39 -13.26
CA ILE A 263 -11.38 1.59 -14.48
C ILE A 263 -11.16 0.10 -14.15
N THR A 264 -10.21 -0.20 -13.26
CA THR A 264 -9.92 -1.58 -12.84
C THR A 264 -11.11 -2.23 -12.13
N VAL A 265 -11.79 -1.50 -11.24
CA VAL A 265 -13.01 -1.98 -10.56
C VAL A 265 -14.13 -2.21 -11.58
N ALA A 266 -14.36 -1.27 -12.49
CA ALA A 266 -15.39 -1.41 -13.52
C ALA A 266 -15.11 -2.58 -14.47
N SER A 267 -13.86 -2.77 -14.90
CA SER A 267 -13.44 -3.91 -15.73
C SER A 267 -13.65 -5.24 -15.00
N THR A 268 -13.27 -5.31 -13.73
CA THR A 268 -13.48 -6.49 -12.89
C THR A 268 -14.97 -6.80 -12.73
N ALA A 269 -15.80 -5.80 -12.40
CA ALA A 269 -17.24 -5.97 -12.27
C ALA A 269 -17.89 -6.43 -13.59
N ARG A 270 -17.46 -5.88 -14.73
CA ARG A 270 -17.92 -6.31 -16.05
C ARG A 270 -17.55 -7.76 -16.33
N ASN A 271 -16.35 -8.19 -15.98
CA ASN A 271 -15.90 -9.56 -16.21
C ASN A 271 -16.66 -10.56 -15.33
N ARG A 272 -16.90 -10.22 -14.06
CA ARG A 272 -17.74 -11.03 -13.16
C ARG A 272 -19.16 -11.17 -13.70
N GLU A 273 -19.75 -10.06 -14.14
CA GLU A 273 -21.10 -10.07 -14.71
C GLU A 273 -21.16 -10.86 -16.02
N TRP A 274 -20.10 -10.82 -16.83
CA TRP A 274 -20.01 -11.64 -18.03
C TRP A 274 -19.96 -13.14 -17.68
N VAL A 275 -19.10 -13.55 -16.73
CA VAL A 275 -18.98 -14.94 -16.28
C VAL A 275 -20.33 -15.45 -15.77
N ARG A 276 -21.00 -14.65 -14.94
CA ARG A 276 -22.34 -14.97 -14.40
C ARG A 276 -23.38 -15.17 -15.51
N ARG A 277 -23.32 -14.38 -16.58
CA ARG A 277 -24.27 -14.48 -17.71
C ARG A 277 -23.92 -15.58 -18.71
N SER A 278 -22.67 -16.02 -18.74
CA SER A 278 -22.18 -16.93 -19.77
C SER A 278 -22.65 -18.38 -19.51
N GLY A 279 -22.97 -18.72 -18.26
CA GLY A 279 -23.45 -20.05 -17.87
C GLY A 279 -22.34 -21.13 -17.90
N TRP A 280 -21.08 -20.71 -18.04
CA TRP A 280 -19.94 -21.62 -18.09
C TRP A 280 -19.52 -22.12 -16.71
N MET A 281 -19.83 -21.36 -15.66
CA MET A 281 -19.68 -21.83 -14.28
C MET A 281 -21.00 -22.48 -13.88
N ALA A 282 -21.01 -23.82 -13.89
CA ALA A 282 -22.20 -24.61 -13.63
C ALA A 282 -22.77 -24.40 -12.21
N ASP A 283 -21.91 -23.98 -11.28
CA ASP A 283 -22.27 -23.66 -9.90
C ASP A 283 -21.85 -22.21 -9.59
N ASP A 284 -22.81 -21.28 -9.70
CA ASP A 284 -22.67 -19.89 -9.20
C ASP A 284 -22.24 -19.84 -7.72
N THR A 285 -22.35 -20.97 -7.02
CA THR A 285 -22.02 -21.07 -5.60
C THR A 285 -20.53 -20.99 -5.31
N GLU A 286 -19.58 -21.38 -6.16
CA GLU A 286 -18.17 -21.38 -5.73
C GLU A 286 -17.57 -19.97 -5.62
N GLU A 287 -17.88 -19.06 -6.55
CA GLU A 287 -17.43 -17.66 -6.49
C GLU A 287 -18.23 -16.80 -5.52
N GLU A 288 -19.54 -17.05 -5.40
CA GLU A 288 -20.43 -16.28 -4.54
C GLU A 288 -20.53 -16.84 -3.11
N SER A 289 -20.12 -18.09 -2.90
CA SER A 289 -20.14 -18.68 -1.56
C SER A 289 -19.22 -17.90 -0.65
N VAL A 290 -19.81 -17.43 0.45
CA VAL A 290 -19.14 -16.84 1.60
C VAL A 290 -18.13 -17.81 2.22
N LYS A 291 -18.22 -19.11 1.90
CA LYS A 291 -17.25 -20.12 2.32
C LYS A 291 -15.99 -20.16 1.46
N SER A 292 -15.95 -19.46 0.33
CA SER A 292 -14.76 -19.39 -0.52
C SER A 292 -13.62 -18.73 0.25
N PHE A 293 -12.43 -19.34 0.17
CA PHE A 293 -11.24 -18.91 0.90
C PHE A 293 -10.92 -17.42 0.64
N GLY A 294 -11.14 -16.94 -0.58
CA GLY A 294 -10.91 -15.54 -0.95
C GLY A 294 -11.79 -14.54 -0.18
N GLN A 295 -13.07 -14.85 0.03
CA GLN A 295 -13.98 -13.98 0.77
C GLN A 295 -13.66 -13.99 2.27
N ILE A 296 -13.38 -15.17 2.84
CA ILE A 296 -12.99 -15.30 4.25
C ILE A 296 -11.67 -14.57 4.52
N ALA A 297 -10.65 -14.75 3.67
CA ALA A 297 -9.37 -14.07 3.83
C ALA A 297 -9.51 -12.54 3.81
N ALA A 298 -10.33 -12.01 2.89
CA ALA A 298 -10.61 -10.58 2.82
C ALA A 298 -11.35 -10.07 4.07
N LEU A 299 -12.35 -10.81 4.57
CA LEU A 299 -13.08 -10.46 5.79
C LEU A 299 -12.18 -10.51 7.02
N VAL A 300 -11.38 -11.56 7.17
CA VAL A 300 -10.43 -11.69 8.28
C VAL A 300 -9.42 -10.55 8.24
N ALA A 301 -8.86 -10.24 7.06
CA ALA A 301 -7.96 -9.11 6.88
C ALA A 301 -8.61 -7.78 7.34
N MET A 302 -9.84 -7.50 6.92
CA MET A 302 -10.59 -6.31 7.33
C MET A 302 -10.83 -6.27 8.85
N VAL A 303 -11.19 -7.41 9.46
CA VAL A 303 -11.37 -7.50 10.91
C VAL A 303 -10.06 -7.24 11.65
N THR A 304 -8.93 -7.82 11.22
CA THR A 304 -7.62 -7.53 11.81
C THR A 304 -7.21 -6.08 11.67
N VAL A 305 -7.51 -5.44 10.54
CA VAL A 305 -7.30 -4.00 10.34
C VAL A 305 -8.12 -3.20 11.35
N MET A 306 -9.40 -3.54 11.53
CA MET A 306 -10.25 -2.87 12.52
C MET A 306 -9.73 -3.06 13.95
N ILE A 307 -9.34 -4.28 14.34
CA ILE A 307 -8.78 -4.55 15.66
C ILE A 307 -7.52 -3.72 15.89
N ALA A 308 -6.58 -3.71 14.92
CA ALA A 308 -5.36 -2.92 15.02
C ALA A 308 -5.64 -1.41 15.13
N MET A 309 -6.67 -0.92 14.45
CA MET A 309 -7.14 0.47 14.58
C MET A 309 -7.70 0.77 15.98
N PHE A 310 -8.54 -0.10 16.53
CA PHE A 310 -9.11 0.08 17.88
C PHE A 310 -8.06 0.00 18.98
N ASP A 311 -7.07 -0.90 18.86
CA ASP A 311 -5.98 -1.03 19.83
C ASP A 311 -5.17 0.27 19.97
N LYS A 312 -5.00 1.00 18.87
CA LYS A 312 -4.36 2.33 18.88
C LYS A 312 -5.19 3.40 19.60
N ILE A 313 -6.52 3.31 19.57
CA ILE A 313 -7.40 4.25 20.27
C ILE A 313 -7.29 4.03 21.78
N VAL A 314 -7.30 2.76 22.23
CA VAL A 314 -7.32 2.39 23.65
C VAL A 314 -5.99 2.72 24.35
N ARG A 315 -4.84 2.56 23.69
CA ARG A 315 -3.52 2.74 24.30
C ARG A 315 -3.06 4.19 24.49
N ARG A 316 -3.91 5.20 24.28
CA ARG A 316 -3.55 6.59 24.60
C ARG A 316 -3.59 6.80 26.12
N PRO A 317 -2.44 6.97 26.80
CA PRO A 317 -2.46 7.42 28.18
C PRO A 317 -3.06 8.83 28.19
N ARG A 318 -4.01 9.06 29.10
CA ARG A 318 -4.61 10.38 29.35
C ARG A 318 -3.59 11.35 29.93
#